data_AF-A0A368MH11-F1
#
_entry.id   AF-A0A368MH11-F1
#
_cell.length_a   1.000
_cell.length_b   1.000
_cell.length_c   1.000
_cell.angle_alpha   90.00
_cell.angle_beta   90.00
_cell.angle_gamma   90.00
#
_symmetry.space_group_name_H-M   'P 1'
#
loop_
_entity.id
_entity.type
_entity.pdbx_description
1 polymer ?
#
loop_
_entity_poly.entity_id
_entity_poly.type
_entity_poly.pdbx_seq_one_letter_code
_entity_poly.pdbx_strand_id
1 'polypeptide(L)' 'MHQKLGILLKGLNDEELKREFVHPEYGKIYTIKETIGVYAWHSDHHLVHIMQAITGKGKYN' A
#
# COMPACT_ATOMS: atom_id res chain seq x y z
N MET A 1 -2.66 14.20 1.59
CA MET A 1 -2.59 13.08 2.55
C MET A 1 -1.33 12.25 2.31
N HIS A 2 -1.12 11.67 1.12
CA HIS A 2 0.07 10.88 0.78
C HIS A 2 1.42 11.59 0.98
N GLN A 3 1.52 12.89 0.72
CA GLN A 3 2.78 13.62 0.94
C GLN A 3 3.21 13.64 2.42
N LYS A 4 2.26 13.86 3.35
CA LYS A 4 2.55 13.83 4.80
C LYS A 4 3.00 12.44 5.23
N LEU A 5 2.32 11.40 4.73
CA LEU A 5 2.69 10.01 4.96
C LEU A 5 4.09 9.70 4.39
N GLY A 6 4.40 10.17 3.19
CA GLY A 6 5.71 9.99 2.57
C GLY A 6 6.84 10.67 3.37
N ILE A 7 6.60 11.85 3.96
CA ILE A 7 7.56 12.51 4.86
C ILE A 7 7.78 11.67 6.11
N LEU A 8 6.70 11.21 6.75
CA LEU A 8 6.77 10.38 7.96
C LEU A 8 7.55 9.07 7.71
N LEU A 9 7.19 8.33 6.66
CA LEU A 9 7.79 7.02 6.37
C LEU A 9 9.27 7.12 5.97
N LYS A 10 9.67 8.22 5.31
CA LYS A 10 11.09 8.48 4.99
C LYS A 10 11.94 8.79 6.22
N GLY A 11 11.33 9.20 7.33
CA GLY A 11 12.03 9.46 8.58
C GLY A 11 12.33 8.22 9.42
N LEU A 12 11.79 7.06 9.05
CA LEU A 12 11.97 5.81 9.80
C LEU A 12 13.35 5.21 9.52
N ASN A 13 14.00 4.71 10.58
CA ASN A 13 15.23 3.93 10.45
C ASN A 13 14.94 2.42 10.27
N ASP A 14 15.99 1.63 10.02
CA ASP A 14 15.88 0.18 9.74
C ASP A 14 15.26 -0.62 10.91
N GLU A 15 15.48 -0.22 12.15
CA GLU A 15 14.90 -0.90 13.31
C GLU A 15 13.42 -0.54 13.48
N GLU A 16 13.05 0.71 13.21
CA GLU A 16 11.65 1.13 13.21
C GLU A 16 10.85 0.45 12.11
N LEU A 17 11.45 0.23 10.93
CA LEU A 17 10.83 -0.51 9.82
C LEU A 17 10.54 -1.98 10.15
N LYS A 18 11.30 -2.58 11.08
CA LYS A 18 11.09 -3.95 11.57
C LYS A 18 10.01 -4.06 12.64
N ARG A 19 9.48 -2.94 13.17
CA ARG A 19 8.42 -2.98 14.19
C ARG A 19 7.20 -3.70 13.66
N GLU A 20 6.59 -4.48 14.54
CA GLU A 20 5.48 -5.37 14.22
C GLU A 20 4.16 -4.86 14.80
N PHE A 21 3.06 -5.22 14.15
CA PHE A 21 1.71 -5.11 14.69
C PHE A 21 0.87 -6.32 14.28
N VAL A 22 -0.19 -6.58 15.04
CA VAL A 22 -1.13 -7.68 14.78
C VAL A 22 -2.33 -7.13 13.99
N HIS A 23 -2.60 -7.70 12.83
CA HIS A 23 -3.81 -7.38 12.08
C HIS A 23 -5.04 -7.92 12.82
N PRO A 24 -6.00 -7.07 13.20
CA PRO A 24 -7.06 -7.44 14.14
C PRO A 24 -8.00 -8.53 13.60
N GLU A 25 -8.20 -8.57 12.28
CA GLU A 25 -9.09 -9.55 11.65
C GLU A 25 -8.48 -10.95 11.55
N TYR A 26 -7.17 -11.04 11.28
CA TYR A 26 -6.52 -12.30 10.92
C TYR A 26 -5.57 -12.82 12.01
N GLY A 27 -5.36 -12.05 13.08
CA GLY A 27 -4.35 -12.34 14.10
C GLY A 27 -2.92 -12.43 13.56
N LYS A 28 -2.69 -11.97 12.32
CA LYS A 28 -1.42 -12.10 11.62
C LYS A 28 -0.50 -10.95 11.97
N ILE A 29 0.78 -11.26 12.18
CA ILE A 29 1.82 -10.26 12.42
C ILE A 29 2.31 -9.70 11.08
N TYR A 30 2.45 -8.38 11.03
CA TYR A 30 3.04 -7.64 9.92
C TYR A 30 4.07 -6.66 10.45
N THR A 31 5.16 -6.49 9.71
CA THR A 31 6.09 -5.40 9.91
C THR A 31 5.59 -4.11 9.23
N ILE A 32 6.07 -2.95 9.69
CA ILE A 32 5.85 -1.67 9.00
C ILE A 32 6.38 -1.75 7.56
N LYS A 33 7.56 -2.35 7.36
CA LYS A 33 8.18 -2.50 6.02
C LYS A 33 7.30 -3.26 5.04
N GLU A 34 6.76 -4.41 5.44
CA GLU A 34 5.85 -5.20 4.59
C GLU A 34 4.60 -4.40 4.25
N THR A 35 4.04 -3.70 5.23
CA THR A 35 2.82 -2.91 5.05
C THR A 35 3.03 -1.78 4.03
N ILE A 36 4.18 -1.08 4.08
CA ILE A 36 4.53 -0.07 3.07
C ILE A 36 4.56 -0.70 1.67
N GLY A 37 5.18 -1.89 1.53
CA GLY A 37 5.25 -2.61 0.27
C GLY A 37 3.86 -3.00 -0.27
N VAL A 38 2.98 -3.49 0.60
CA VAL A 38 1.59 -3.81 0.25
C VAL A 38 0.85 -2.57 -0.25
N TYR A 39 1.00 -1.42 0.40
CA TYR A 39 0.36 -0.17 -0.04
C TYR A 39 0.94 0.37 -1.35
N ALA A 40 2.23 0.18 -1.61
CA ALA A 40 2.84 0.53 -2.88
C ALA A 40 2.24 -0.31 -4.02
N TRP A 41 2.23 -1.64 -3.86
CA TRP A 41 1.60 -2.56 -4.81
C TRP A 41 0.11 -2.24 -5.01
N HIS A 42 -0.62 -1.98 -3.92
CA HIS A 42 -2.05 -1.68 -3.97
C HIS A 42 -2.34 -0.42 -4.79
N SER A 43 -1.48 0.60 -4.69
CA SER A 43 -1.60 1.84 -5.47
C SER A 43 -1.45 1.57 -6.97
N ASP A 44 -0.41 0.82 -7.35
CA ASP A 44 -0.16 0.45 -8.75
C ASP A 44 -1.27 -0.46 -9.29
N HIS A 45 -1.73 -1.42 -8.48
CA HIS A 45 -2.82 -2.33 -8.80
C HIS A 45 -4.10 -1.58 -9.17
N HIS A 46 -4.52 -0.62 -8.34
CA HIS A 46 -5.71 0.18 -8.63
C HIS A 46 -5.50 1.14 -9.79
N LEU A 47 -4.30 1.70 -9.97
CA LEU A 47 -4.01 2.52 -11.15
C LEU A 47 -4.18 1.71 -12.44
N VAL A 48 -3.67 0.48 -12.47
CA VAL A 48 -3.84 -0.42 -13.63
C VAL A 48 -5.31 -0.74 -13.88
N HIS A 49 -6.11 -1.01 -12.84
CA HIS A 49 -7.55 -1.21 -13.00
C HIS A 49 -8.25 0.01 -13.62
N ILE A 50 -7.92 1.23 -13.17
CA ILE A 50 -8.47 2.47 -13.74
C ILE A 50 -8.06 2.62 -15.21
N MET A 51 -6.79 2.37 -15.53
CA MET A 51 -6.31 2.41 -16.91
C MET A 51 -7.04 1.41 -17.78
N GLN A 52 -7.23 0.18 -17.32
CA GLN A 52 -7.99 -0.86 -18.03
C GLN A 52 -9.44 -0.44 -18.26
N ALA A 53 -10.10 0.17 -17.27
CA ALA A 53 -11.46 0.68 -17.42
C ALA A 53 -11.55 1.79 -18.50
N ILE A 54 -10.60 2.74 -18.49
CA ILE A 54 -10.51 3.82 -19.49
C ILE A 54 -10.23 3.24 -20.88
N THR A 55 -9.26 2.34 -21.02
CA THR A 55 -8.92 1.68 -22.29
C THR A 55 -10.08 0.84 -22.81
N GLY A 56 -10.82 0.19 -21.92
CA GLY A 56 -11.98 -0.62 -22.25
C GLY A 56 -13.15 0.19 -22.82
N LYS A 57 -13.25 1.51 -22.56
CA LYS A 57 -14.31 2.39 -23.07
C LYS A 57 -15.74 1.83 -22.89
N GLY A 58 -15.99 1.12 -21.80
CA GLY A 58 -17.29 0.48 -21.54
C GLY A 58 -17.59 -0.75 -22.39
N LYS A 59 -16.59 -1.36 -23.04
CA LYS A 59 -16.73 -2.59 -23.84
C LYS A 59 -17.33 -3.78 -23.07
N TYR A 60 -17.21 -3.78 -21.75
CA TYR A 60 -17.68 -4.86 -20.87
C TYR A 60 -18.83 -4.44 -19.96
N ASN A 61 -19.47 -3.29 -20.25
CA ASN A 61 -20.69 -2.82 -19.59
C ASN A 61 -21.93 -3.18 -20.41
#